data_AF-A0A399Y0E6-F1
#
_entry.id   AF-A0A399Y0E6-F1
#
_cell.length_a   1.000
_cell.length_b   1.000
_cell.length_c   1.000
_cell.angle_alpha   90.00
_cell.angle_beta   90.00
_cell.angle_gamma   90.00
#
_symmetry.space_group_name_H-M   'P 1'
#
loop_
_entity.id
_entity.type
_entity.pdbx_description
1 polymer ?
#
loop_
_entity_poly.entity_id
_entity_poly.type
_entity_poly.pdbx_seq_one_letter_code
_entity_poly.pdbx_strand_id
1 'polypeptide(L)' 'AHLIDVARVIGRAQVEVFDGVRAGLIIQGFEVPHAHVHVFPASGPEDFDMTRTTDRSPEDLAADAELLRAALAPR' A
#
# COMPACT_ATOMS: atom_id res chain seq x y z
N ALA A 1 -3.74 3.87 -19.03
CA ALA A 1 -4.54 3.11 -18.04
C ALA A 1 -3.67 2.22 -17.15
N HIS A 2 -2.66 1.53 -17.70
CA HIS A 2 -1.82 0.53 -17.00
C HIS A 2 -1.47 0.80 -15.53
N LEU A 3 -0.91 1.97 -15.18
CA LEU A 3 -0.48 2.24 -13.79
C LEU A 3 -1.66 2.20 -12.79
N ILE A 4 -2.82 2.72 -13.18
CA ILE A 4 -4.02 2.69 -12.34
C ILE A 4 -4.59 1.27 -12.25
N ASP A 5 -4.47 0.46 -13.31
CA ASP A 5 -4.88 -0.94 -13.26
C ASP A 5 -4.01 -1.75 -12.29
N VAL A 6 -2.68 -1.53 -12.32
CA VAL A 6 -1.73 -2.12 -11.37
C VAL A 6 -2.02 -1.63 -9.95
N ALA A 7 -2.20 -0.33 -9.74
CA ALA A 7 -2.53 0.22 -8.43
C ALA A 7 -3.86 -0.31 -7.88
N ARG A 8 -4.86 -0.54 -8.73
CA ARG A 8 -6.14 -1.18 -8.34
C ARG A 8 -5.93 -2.61 -7.83
N VAL A 9 -5.07 -3.39 -8.48
CA VAL A 9 -4.76 -4.76 -8.04
C VAL A 9 -4.04 -4.74 -6.69
N ILE A 10 -3.02 -3.90 -6.55
CA ILE A 10 -2.27 -3.75 -5.30
C ILE A 10 -3.19 -3.26 -4.18
N GLY A 11 -3.99 -2.22 -4.42
CA GLY A 11 -4.88 -1.64 -3.40
C GLY A 11 -5.93 -2.62 -2.88
N ARG A 12 -6.43 -3.52 -3.73
CA ARG A 12 -7.33 -4.60 -3.27
C ARG A 12 -6.62 -5.57 -2.34
N ALA A 13 -5.39 -5.97 -2.65
CA ALA A 13 -4.60 -6.84 -1.78
C ALA A 13 -4.28 -6.16 -0.44
N GLN A 14 -3.92 -4.88 -0.46
CA GLN A 14 -3.69 -4.08 0.76
C GLN A 14 -4.93 -4.06 1.67
N VAL A 15 -6.12 -3.81 1.11
CA VAL A 15 -7.39 -3.83 1.86
C VAL A 15 -7.72 -5.22 2.42
N GLU A 16 -7.51 -6.28 1.63
CA GLU A 16 -7.78 -7.67 2.04
C GLU A 16 -6.87 -8.14 3.18
N VAL A 17 -5.59 -7.75 3.15
CA VAL A 17 -4.58 -8.24 4.09
C VAL A 17 -4.55 -7.43 5.40
N PHE A 18 -4.80 -6.12 5.33
CA PHE A 18 -4.59 -5.20 6.45
C PHE A 18 -5.87 -4.51 6.96
N ASP A 19 -7.04 -5.04 6.60
CA ASP A 19 -8.35 -4.58 7.09
C ASP A 19 -8.65 -3.08 6.87
N GLY A 20 -8.09 -2.50 5.81
CA GLY A 20 -8.38 -1.10 5.44
C GLY A 20 -9.82 -0.92 4.93
N VAL A 21 -10.46 0.21 5.25
CA VAL A 21 -11.81 0.52 4.71
C VAL A 21 -11.76 0.77 3.19
N ARG A 22 -10.68 1.39 2.71
CA ARG A 22 -10.41 1.67 1.29
C ARG A 22 -8.92 1.54 0.97
N ALA A 23 -8.59 1.53 -0.31
CA ALA A 23 -7.21 1.72 -0.77
C ALA A 23 -6.91 3.22 -0.92
N GLY A 24 -5.86 3.70 -0.25
CA GLY A 24 -5.26 5.01 -0.48
C GLY A 24 -4.33 5.00 -1.69
N LEU A 25 -4.24 6.16 -2.38
CA LEU A 25 -3.35 6.37 -3.51
C LEU A 25 -2.78 7.78 -3.48
N ILE A 26 -1.45 7.91 -3.51
CA ILE A 26 -0.73 9.20 -3.53
C ILE A 26 0.34 9.19 -4.62
N ILE A 27 0.48 10.31 -5.33
CA ILE A 27 1.64 10.63 -6.17
C ILE A 27 2.15 11.99 -5.69
N GLN A 28 3.28 12.01 -4.99
CA GLN A 28 3.82 13.23 -4.37
C GLN A 28 5.11 13.69 -5.06
N GLY A 29 6.13 12.83 -5.14
CA GLY A 29 7.33 13.05 -5.94
C GLY A 29 8.33 14.10 -5.41
N PHE A 30 8.17 14.61 -4.18
CA PHE A 30 9.07 15.61 -3.60
C PHE A 30 10.32 15.01 -2.93
N GLU A 31 10.21 13.80 -2.38
CA GLU A 31 11.30 13.19 -1.60
C GLU A 31 12.30 12.42 -2.47
N VAL A 32 11.81 11.68 -3.47
CA VAL A 32 12.64 10.83 -4.33
C VAL A 32 12.38 11.16 -5.80
N PRO A 33 13.42 11.51 -6.60
CA PRO A 33 13.26 11.98 -7.97
C PRO A 33 13.06 10.83 -8.98
N HIS A 34 12.13 9.91 -8.69
CA HIS A 34 11.63 8.92 -9.63
C HIS A 34 10.11 8.84 -9.51
N ALA A 35 9.40 8.61 -10.61
CA ALA A 35 7.94 8.46 -10.57
C ALA A 35 7.56 7.20 -9.79
N HIS A 36 6.76 7.36 -8.74
CA HIS A 36 6.23 6.28 -7.93
C HIS A 36 4.79 6.57 -7.51
N VAL A 37 4.04 5.51 -7.22
CA VAL A 37 2.66 5.57 -6.73
C VAL A 37 2.65 4.88 -5.38
N HIS A 38 2.28 5.60 -4.33
CA HIS A 38 2.02 5.00 -3.03
C HIS A 38 0.63 4.35 -3.07
N VAL A 39 0.53 3.11 -2.60
CA VAL A 39 -0.72 2.36 -2.48
C VAL A 39 -0.74 1.67 -1.13
N PHE A 40 -1.74 1.96 -0.30
CA PHE A 40 -1.77 1.55 1.12
C PHE A 40 -3.22 1.30 1.59
N PRO A 41 -3.45 0.51 2.64
CA PRO A 41 -4.77 0.40 3.28
C PRO A 41 -5.06 1.70 4.03
N ALA A 42 -6.28 2.22 3.92
CA ALA A 42 -6.68 3.46 4.58
C ALA A 42 -8.06 3.29 5.24
N SER A 43 -8.16 3.81 6.46
CA SER A 43 -9.37 3.82 7.27
C SER A 43 -9.93 5.23 7.46
N GLY A 44 -9.11 6.27 7.26
CA GLY A 44 -9.54 7.66 7.31
C GLY A 44 -8.60 8.65 6.61
N PRO A 45 -8.98 9.94 6.51
CA PRO A 45 -8.13 10.97 5.93
C PRO A 45 -6.76 11.13 6.63
N GLU A 46 -6.68 10.79 7.92
CA GLU A 46 -5.46 10.82 8.71
C GLU A 46 -4.36 9.90 8.18
N ASP A 47 -4.70 8.83 7.46
CA ASP A 47 -3.73 7.90 6.87
C ASP A 47 -3.02 8.51 5.64
N PHE A 48 -3.44 9.69 5.17
CA PHE A 48 -2.78 10.44 4.11
C PHE A 48 -1.72 11.42 4.64
N ASP A 49 -1.60 11.55 5.96
CA ASP A 49 -0.51 12.29 6.59
C ASP A 49 0.75 11.41 6.66
N MET A 50 1.63 11.58 5.68
CA MET A 50 2.87 10.82 5.51
C MET A 50 3.88 11.01 6.66
N THR A 51 3.66 11.98 7.55
CA THR A 51 4.52 12.17 8.73
C THR A 51 4.18 11.20 9.86
N ARG A 52 3.01 10.56 9.81
CA ARG A 52 2.57 9.55 10.77
C ARG A 52 3.20 8.21 10.44
N THR A 53 4.23 7.86 11.20
CA THR A 53 4.95 6.59 11.05
C THR A 53 4.78 5.71 12.28
N THR A 54 4.81 4.41 12.06
CA THR A 54 4.86 3.41 13.14
C THR A 54 5.99 2.45 12.79
N ASP A 55 6.89 2.21 13.74
CA ASP A 55 7.97 1.26 13.54
C ASP A 55 7.41 -0.16 13.43
N ARG A 56 7.94 -0.91 12.48
CA ARG A 56 7.60 -2.31 12.24
C ARG A 56 8.90 -3.10 12.15
N SER A 57 8.96 -4.24 12.84
CA SER A 57 10.20 -5.01 12.87
C SER A 57 10.48 -5.63 11.49
N PRO A 58 11.74 -5.96 11.17
CA PRO A 58 12.06 -6.67 9.93
C PRO A 58 11.29 -7.99 9.76
N GLU A 59 10.98 -8.66 10.87
CA GLU A 59 10.26 -9.94 10.87
C GLU A 59 8.77 -9.73 10.58
N ASP A 60 8.16 -8.69 11.13
CA ASP A 60 6.79 -8.28 10.80
C ASP A 60 6.67 -7.88 9.32
N LEU A 61 7.64 -7.11 8.81
CA LEU A 61 7.68 -6.72 7.39
C LEU A 61 7.84 -7.93 6.45
N ALA A 62 8.61 -8.94 6.86
CA ALA A 62 8.74 -10.18 6.12
C ALA A 62 7.41 -10.96 6.09
N ALA A 63 6.73 -11.05 7.23
CA ALA A 63 5.42 -11.68 7.33
C ALA A 63 4.37 -10.98 6.46
N ASP A 64 4.31 -9.64 6.51
CA ASP A 64 3.43 -8.82 5.66
C ASP A 64 3.67 -9.05 4.17
N ALA A 65 4.95 -9.17 3.78
CA ALA A 65 5.32 -9.44 2.40
C ALA A 65 4.81 -10.81 1.92
N GLU A 66 4.85 -11.85 2.75
CA GLU A 66 4.28 -13.16 2.41
C GLU A 66 2.76 -13.10 2.24
N LEU A 67 2.06 -12.41 3.14
CA LEU A 67 0.61 -12.22 3.06
C LEU A 67 0.21 -11.49 1.76
N LEU A 68 0.93 -10.42 1.41
CA LEU A 68 0.70 -9.67 0.17
C LEU A 68 0.98 -10.52 -1.06
N ARG A 69 2.07 -11.31 -1.09
CA ARG A 69 2.36 -12.20 -2.21
C ARG A 69 1.26 -13.25 -2.41
N ALA A 70 0.74 -13.81 -1.33
CA ALA A 70 -0.38 -14.75 -1.38
C ALA A 70 -1.65 -14.07 -1.95
N ALA A 71 -1.98 -12.87 -1.48
CA ALA A 71 -3.15 -12.11 -1.97
C ALA A 71 -3.03 -11.65 -3.43
N LEU A 72 -1.79 -11.44 -3.93
CA LEU A 72 -1.50 -11.03 -5.30
C LEU A 72 -1.34 -12.19 -6.28
N ALA A 73 -1.30 -13.44 -5.79
CA ALA A 73 -1.15 -14.61 -6.64
C ALA A 73 -2.30 -14.68 -7.68
N PRO A 74 -2.02 -15.14 -8.92
CA PRO A 74 -3.06 -15.38 -9.90
C PRO A 74 -4.12 -16.32 -9.32
N ARG A 75 -5.39 -15.93 -9.41
CA ARG A 75 -6.52 -16.81 -9.07
C ARG A 75 -6.90 -17.67 -10.27
#